data_AF-A0A7L4KAA3-F1
#
_entry.id   AF-A0A7L4KAA3-F1
#
_cell.length_a   1.000
_cell.length_b   1.000
_cell.length_c   1.000
_cell.angle_alpha   90.00
_cell.angle_beta   90.00
_cell.angle_gamma   90.00
#
_symmetry.space_group_name_H-M   'P 1'
#
loop_
_entity.id
_entity.type
_entity.pdbx_description
1 polymer ?
#
loop_
_entity_poly.entity_id
_entity_poly.type
_entity_poly.pdbx_seq_one_letter_code
_entity_poly.pdbx_strand_id
1 'polypeptide(L)'
;LEEMAPKPIPDTGNILKQGYLEKRSREHSFFGTEWQKRWCILTRRTFYYYANEKSKQPKGTFPTENCSARLAFHLRKDSRKRCCFELICPGKRTYEFTAPSPAEAEDWVDQIQFLLKDLSSLTIPCDEEDEELYNDVDSSDSVNTTSYNMTMNQDETNIEMEEEDIYEVLPGKQPNKQ
;
A
#
# COMPACT_ATOMS: atom_id res chain seq x y z
N LEU A 1 33.77 34.67 -11.14
CA LEU A 1 33.79 33.43 -10.34
C LEU A 1 32.36 32.91 -10.34
N GLU A 2 32.03 32.04 -11.28
CA GLU A 2 30.68 31.52 -11.41
C GLU A 2 30.52 30.41 -10.37
N GLU A 3 29.70 30.69 -9.36
CA GLU A 3 29.40 29.83 -8.22
C GLU A 3 28.70 28.56 -8.73
N MET A 4 29.50 27.52 -9.00
CA MET A 4 28.96 26.19 -9.29
C MET A 4 28.36 25.64 -8.00
N ALA A 5 27.05 25.81 -7.84
CA ALA A 5 26.26 25.12 -6.83
C ALA A 5 26.69 23.63 -6.79
N PRO A 6 26.89 23.04 -5.60
CA PRO A 6 27.34 21.67 -5.47
C PRO A 6 26.34 20.76 -6.18
N LYS A 7 26.79 20.15 -7.27
CA LYS A 7 26.00 19.19 -8.04
C LYS A 7 25.63 18.06 -7.08
N PRO A 8 24.34 17.67 -6.98
CA PRO A 8 23.97 16.54 -6.16
C PRO A 8 24.69 15.32 -6.72
N ILE A 9 25.71 14.86 -5.99
CA ILE A 9 26.30 13.56 -6.21
C ILE A 9 25.16 12.58 -5.89
N PRO A 10 24.74 11.73 -6.84
CA PRO A 10 23.71 10.75 -6.58
C PRO A 10 24.15 9.92 -5.38
N ASP A 11 23.38 9.93 -4.31
CA ASP A 11 23.64 9.10 -3.13
C ASP A 11 23.41 7.64 -3.52
N THR A 12 24.44 7.04 -4.09
CA THR A 12 24.46 5.65 -4.56
C THR A 12 24.63 4.66 -3.42
N GLY A 13 24.46 5.08 -2.15
CA GLY A 13 24.64 4.20 -1.00
C GLY A 13 23.70 2.98 -0.97
N ASN A 14 22.57 3.05 -1.69
CA ASN A 14 21.53 2.00 -1.68
C ASN A 14 21.09 1.61 -3.11
N ILE A 15 22.04 1.16 -3.94
CA ILE A 15 21.72 0.62 -5.27
C ILE A 15 21.12 -0.77 -5.12
N LEU A 16 19.91 -0.97 -5.64
CA LEU A 16 19.22 -2.26 -5.68
C LEU A 16 19.54 -3.01 -6.97
N LYS A 17 19.54 -2.31 -8.10
CA LYS A 17 19.90 -2.87 -9.40
C LYS A 17 20.48 -1.81 -10.31
N GLN A 18 21.45 -2.18 -11.13
CA GLN A 18 22.05 -1.31 -12.14
C GLN A 18 22.35 -2.07 -13.41
N GLY A 19 22.26 -1.41 -14.56
CA GLY A 19 22.49 -2.06 -15.84
C GLY A 19 22.14 -1.19 -17.04
N TYR A 20 22.55 -1.64 -18.23
CA TYR A 20 22.17 -0.98 -19.47
C TYR A 20 20.76 -1.38 -19.90
N LEU A 21 19.93 -0.37 -20.16
CA LEU A 21 18.59 -0.52 -20.72
C LEU A 21 18.43 0.41 -21.94
N GLU A 22 17.63 -0.02 -22.90
CA GLU A 22 17.20 0.86 -23.98
C GLU A 22 15.91 1.55 -23.56
N LYS A 23 15.93 2.86 -23.40
CA LYS A 23 14.75 3.65 -23.02
C LYS A 23 14.11 4.28 -24.25
N ARG A 24 12.78 4.21 -24.36
CA ARG A 24 12.03 4.89 -25.43
C ARG A 24 12.10 6.42 -25.29
N SER A 25 12.27 7.12 -26.40
CA SER A 25 12.27 8.58 -26.47
C SER A 25 10.91 9.15 -26.04
N ARG A 26 10.91 10.36 -25.46
CA ARG A 26 9.67 11.11 -25.15
C ARG A 26 8.98 11.56 -26.43
N GLU A 27 9.79 12.02 -27.37
CA GLU A 27 9.35 12.64 -28.60
C GLU A 27 9.52 11.65 -29.73
N HIS A 28 8.57 11.63 -30.68
CA HIS A 28 8.76 10.97 -31.98
C HIS A 28 10.07 11.49 -32.54
N SER A 29 11.08 10.64 -32.52
CA SER A 29 12.44 11.07 -32.79
C SER A 29 12.53 11.38 -34.28
N PHE A 30 12.30 12.64 -34.65
CA PHE A 30 12.35 13.09 -36.05
C PHE A 30 13.71 12.84 -36.70
N PHE A 31 14.77 12.68 -35.90
CA PHE A 31 16.15 12.50 -36.36
C PHE A 31 16.92 11.41 -35.59
N GLY A 32 16.25 10.48 -34.89
CA GLY A 32 16.95 9.55 -34.01
C GLY A 32 16.28 8.19 -33.82
N THR A 33 17.01 7.30 -33.14
CA THR A 33 16.48 6.00 -32.76
C THR A 33 15.43 6.18 -31.66
N GLU A 34 14.25 5.59 -31.85
CA GLU A 34 13.17 5.57 -30.87
C GLU A 34 13.64 5.02 -29.51
N TRP A 35 14.56 4.04 -29.55
CA TRP A 35 15.19 3.43 -28.39
C TRP A 35 16.61 3.94 -28.20
N GLN A 36 16.93 4.37 -26.98
CA GLN A 36 18.25 4.91 -26.64
C GLN A 36 18.87 4.13 -25.49
N LYS A 37 20.07 3.60 -25.68
CA LYS A 37 20.84 2.93 -24.62
C LYS A 37 21.17 3.93 -23.51
N ARG A 38 20.84 3.57 -22.27
CA ARG A 38 21.07 4.34 -21.04
C ARG A 38 21.58 3.41 -19.96
N TRP A 39 22.49 3.92 -19.14
CA TRP A 39 22.88 3.23 -17.91
C TRP A 39 21.86 3.59 -16.84
N CYS A 40 21.14 2.60 -16.34
CA CYS A 40 20.06 2.78 -15.38
C CYS A 40 20.51 2.28 -14.01
N ILE A 41 20.13 3.01 -12.96
CA ILE A 41 20.40 2.67 -11.57
C ILE A 41 19.10 2.84 -10.79
N LEU A 42 18.64 1.76 -10.19
CA LEU A 42 17.51 1.74 -9.27
C LEU A 42 18.04 1.81 -7.84
N THR A 43 17.56 2.80 -7.09
CA THR A 43 17.76 2.92 -5.65
C THR A 43 16.43 2.77 -4.92
N ARG A 44 16.47 2.70 -3.58
CA ARG A 44 15.26 2.54 -2.75
C ARG A 44 14.22 3.64 -2.97
N ARG A 45 14.61 4.87 -3.30
CA ARG A 45 13.68 6.00 -3.47
C ARG A 45 13.60 6.53 -4.89
N THR A 46 14.66 6.34 -5.69
CA THR A 46 14.80 7.03 -6.97
C THR A 46 15.41 6.14 -8.04
N PHE A 47 14.88 6.24 -9.24
CA PHE A 47 15.44 5.66 -10.44
C PHE A 47 16.23 6.73 -11.20
N TYR A 48 17.48 6.41 -11.53
CA TYR A 48 18.40 7.26 -12.27
C TYR A 48 18.69 6.65 -13.63
N TYR A 49 18.82 7.50 -14.66
CA TYR A 49 19.35 7.05 -15.95
C TYR A 49 20.39 8.05 -16.49
N TYR A 50 21.50 7.48 -16.97
CA TYR A 50 22.66 8.20 -17.47
C TYR A 50 22.85 7.91 -18.95
N ALA A 51 23.61 8.76 -19.65
CA ALA A 51 23.97 8.47 -21.04
C ALA A 51 24.83 7.21 -21.14
N ASN A 52 25.75 7.03 -20.19
CA ASN A 52 26.61 5.87 -20.02
C ASN A 52 27.02 5.75 -18.55
N GLU A 53 27.64 4.63 -18.18
CA GLU A 53 28.08 4.34 -16.81
C GLU A 53 29.12 5.36 -16.27
N LYS A 54 29.95 5.92 -17.16
CA LYS A 54 30.99 6.91 -16.80
C LYS A 54 30.47 8.34 -16.69
N SER A 55 29.18 8.56 -16.88
CA SER A 55 28.58 9.90 -16.89
C SER A 55 28.52 10.46 -15.48
N LYS A 56 29.11 11.63 -15.26
CA LYS A 56 29.09 12.32 -13.96
C LYS A 56 27.70 12.84 -13.57
N GLN A 57 26.78 12.97 -14.52
CA GLN A 57 25.44 13.51 -14.28
C GLN A 57 24.36 12.61 -14.90
N PRO A 58 23.25 12.36 -14.19
CA PRO A 58 22.11 11.67 -14.75
C PRO A 58 21.46 12.53 -15.83
N LYS A 59 20.99 11.88 -16.91
CA LYS A 59 20.16 12.52 -17.93
C LYS A 59 18.77 12.85 -17.38
N GLY A 60 18.34 12.11 -16.38
CA GLY A 60 17.20 12.44 -15.56
C GLY A 60 16.98 11.40 -14.48
N THR A 61 16.05 11.74 -13.59
CA THR A 61 15.69 10.92 -12.44
C THR A 61 14.18 10.95 -12.27
N PHE A 62 13.63 9.94 -11.62
CA PHE A 62 12.27 9.97 -11.15
C PHE A 62 12.16 9.19 -9.83
N PRO A 63 11.31 9.64 -8.89
CA PRO A 63 10.99 8.87 -7.70
C PRO A 63 10.39 7.53 -8.13
N THR A 64 10.86 6.46 -7.51
CA THR A 64 10.27 5.12 -7.69
C THR A 64 9.02 4.97 -6.83
N GLU A 65 8.90 5.79 -5.79
CA GLU A 65 7.74 5.84 -4.89
C GLU A 65 6.43 5.99 -5.70
N ASN A 66 5.47 5.13 -5.40
CA ASN A 66 4.14 5.07 -6.03
C ASN A 66 4.13 4.74 -7.53
N CYS A 67 5.27 4.44 -8.17
CA CYS A 67 5.26 3.92 -9.54
C CYS A 67 4.71 2.47 -9.57
N SER A 68 4.45 1.95 -10.76
CA SER A 68 4.11 0.57 -11.01
C SER A 68 4.94 0.06 -12.18
N ALA A 69 5.56 -1.11 -12.05
CA ALA A 69 6.32 -1.75 -13.10
C ALA A 69 5.57 -2.96 -13.65
N ARG A 70 5.55 -3.13 -14.98
CA ARG A 70 4.99 -4.32 -15.64
C ARG A 70 5.68 -4.63 -16.96
N LEU A 71 5.65 -5.90 -17.35
CA LEU A 71 6.07 -6.32 -18.69
C LEU A 71 5.13 -5.73 -19.74
N ALA A 72 5.69 -5.32 -20.87
CA ALA A 72 4.99 -4.58 -21.90
C ALA A 72 5.33 -5.12 -23.28
N PHE A 73 4.75 -6.28 -23.60
CA PHE A 73 4.99 -7.00 -24.87
C PHE A 73 4.48 -6.28 -26.12
N HIS A 74 3.67 -5.24 -25.94
CA HIS A 74 3.11 -4.45 -27.04
C HIS A 74 4.06 -3.35 -27.54
N LEU A 75 5.16 -3.08 -26.82
CA LEU A 75 6.11 -2.01 -27.15
C LEU A 75 6.96 -2.30 -28.39
N ARG A 76 7.12 -3.57 -28.75
CA ARG A 76 7.86 -4.00 -29.95
C ARG A 76 7.13 -5.13 -30.66
N LYS A 77 7.29 -5.21 -31.97
CA LYS A 77 6.74 -6.30 -32.81
C LYS A 77 7.76 -7.39 -33.15
N ASP A 78 9.01 -7.23 -32.74
CA ASP A 78 10.11 -8.16 -33.01
C ASP A 78 10.30 -9.21 -31.89
N SER A 79 11.34 -10.03 -32.01
CA SER A 79 11.69 -11.06 -31.01
C SER A 79 12.03 -10.48 -29.63
N ARG A 80 12.36 -9.18 -29.53
CA ARG A 80 12.70 -8.49 -28.29
C ARG A 80 11.48 -7.97 -27.54
N LYS A 81 10.26 -8.22 -28.03
CA LYS A 81 9.01 -7.85 -27.34
C LYS A 81 8.94 -8.38 -25.91
N ARG A 82 9.50 -9.57 -25.63
CA ARG A 82 9.55 -10.15 -24.28
C ARG A 82 10.60 -9.52 -23.37
N CYS A 83 11.53 -8.73 -23.92
CA CYS A 83 12.50 -7.98 -23.15
C CYS A 83 11.97 -6.58 -22.76
N CYS A 84 10.71 -6.27 -23.06
CA CYS A 84 10.16 -4.93 -22.89
C CYS A 84 9.35 -4.83 -21.60
N PHE A 85 9.51 -3.74 -20.88
CA PHE A 85 8.75 -3.41 -19.68
C PHE A 85 8.52 -1.91 -19.59
N GLU A 86 7.56 -1.50 -18.78
CA GLU A 86 7.24 -0.11 -18.54
C GLU A 86 7.07 0.20 -17.07
N LEU A 87 7.44 1.43 -16.69
CA LEU A 87 7.19 2.02 -15.40
C LEU A 87 6.17 3.13 -15.54
N ILE A 88 5.02 2.95 -14.91
CA ILE A 88 3.93 3.91 -14.85
C ILE A 88 4.06 4.66 -13.52
N CYS A 89 4.36 5.95 -13.58
CA CYS A 89 4.49 6.76 -12.37
C CYS A 89 3.30 7.74 -12.29
N PRO A 90 2.43 7.65 -11.27
CA PRO A 90 1.29 8.54 -11.07
C PRO A 90 1.71 10.01 -11.05
N GLY A 91 0.90 10.88 -11.67
CA GLY A 91 1.22 12.31 -11.82
C GLY A 91 2.40 12.60 -12.76
N LYS A 92 2.99 11.56 -13.35
CA LYS A 92 4.05 11.64 -14.35
C LYS A 92 3.65 10.81 -15.56
N ARG A 93 4.61 10.62 -16.46
CA ARG A 93 4.45 9.80 -17.66
C ARG A 93 4.88 8.36 -17.42
N THR A 94 4.52 7.50 -18.36
CA THR A 94 5.08 6.16 -18.50
C THR A 94 6.51 6.21 -19.06
N TYR A 95 7.38 5.37 -18.51
CA TYR A 95 8.74 5.16 -18.98
C TYR A 95 8.87 3.75 -19.52
N GLU A 96 9.16 3.65 -20.82
CA GLU A 96 9.26 2.36 -21.50
C GLU A 96 10.73 1.97 -21.69
N PHE A 97 11.03 0.71 -21.42
CA PHE A 97 12.38 0.15 -21.45
C PHE A 97 12.43 -1.19 -22.18
N THR A 98 13.55 -1.46 -22.83
CA THR A 98 13.91 -2.78 -23.34
C THR A 98 15.21 -3.24 -22.68
N ALA A 99 15.16 -4.40 -22.04
CA ALA A 99 16.29 -5.10 -21.45
C ALA A 99 17.12 -5.87 -22.50
N PRO A 100 18.35 -6.31 -22.18
CA PRO A 100 19.14 -7.15 -23.07
C PRO A 100 18.54 -8.55 -23.27
N SER A 101 17.81 -9.08 -22.28
CA SER A 101 17.16 -10.40 -22.33
C SER A 101 15.77 -10.37 -21.65
N PRO A 102 14.90 -11.37 -21.90
CA PRO A 102 13.62 -11.48 -21.21
C PRO A 102 13.79 -11.67 -19.71
N ALA A 103 14.75 -12.51 -19.29
CA ALA A 103 15.06 -12.75 -17.88
C ALA A 103 15.47 -11.46 -17.16
N GLU A 104 16.27 -10.59 -17.81
CA GLU A 104 16.60 -9.29 -17.23
C GLU A 104 15.38 -8.38 -17.14
N ALA A 105 14.47 -8.40 -18.12
CA ALA A 105 13.25 -7.60 -18.06
C ALA A 105 12.37 -8.01 -16.88
N GLU A 106 12.21 -9.31 -16.66
CA GLU A 106 11.50 -9.88 -15.51
C GLU A 106 12.17 -9.46 -14.21
N ASP A 107 13.49 -9.65 -14.08
CA ASP A 107 14.24 -9.28 -12.88
C ASP A 107 14.15 -7.77 -12.56
N TRP A 108 14.20 -6.91 -13.59
CA TRP A 108 13.96 -5.47 -13.40
C TRP A 108 12.56 -5.20 -12.84
N VAL A 109 11.53 -5.81 -13.42
CA VAL A 109 10.13 -5.63 -12.97
C VAL A 109 9.96 -6.15 -11.55
N ASP A 110 10.45 -7.35 -11.25
CA ASP A 110 10.33 -7.98 -9.93
C ASP A 110 11.03 -7.16 -8.85
N GLN A 111 12.25 -6.67 -9.12
CA GLN A 111 12.99 -5.84 -8.19
C GLN A 111 12.28 -4.52 -7.89
N ILE A 112 11.67 -3.90 -8.90
CA ILE A 112 10.90 -2.65 -8.72
C ILE A 112 9.60 -2.93 -7.97
N GLN A 113 8.88 -4.00 -8.32
CA GLN A 113 7.65 -4.38 -7.64
C GLN A 113 7.89 -4.74 -6.17
N PHE A 114 8.95 -5.48 -5.89
CA PHE A 114 9.37 -5.82 -4.54
C PHE A 114 9.64 -4.54 -3.73
N LEU A 115 10.40 -3.60 -4.30
CA LEU A 115 10.65 -2.32 -3.65
C LEU A 115 9.37 -1.53 -3.35
N LEU A 116 8.43 -1.50 -4.29
CA LEU A 116 7.16 -0.79 -4.12
C LEU A 116 6.32 -1.41 -3.00
N LYS A 117 6.28 -2.74 -2.91
CA LYS A 117 5.61 -3.47 -1.82
C LYS A 117 6.27 -3.21 -0.48
N ASP A 118 7.60 -3.28 -0.42
CA ASP A 118 8.39 -2.99 0.78
C ASP A 118 8.14 -1.56 1.29
N LEU A 119 8.11 -0.57 0.40
CA LEU A 119 7.80 0.81 0.76
C LEU A 119 6.37 0.98 1.27
N SER A 120 5.40 0.27 0.68
CA SER A 120 4.01 0.28 1.17
C SER A 120 3.82 -0.49 2.48
N SER A 121 4.64 -1.50 2.75
CA SER A 121 4.56 -2.31 3.97
C SER A 121 5.10 -1.61 5.21
N LEU A 122 5.83 -0.49 5.05
CA LEU A 122 6.33 0.31 6.17
C LEU A 122 5.23 1.10 6.90
N THR A 123 3.98 1.10 6.39
CA THR A 123 2.83 1.59 7.14
C THR A 123 2.28 0.46 7.99
N ILE A 124 2.49 0.53 9.30
CA ILE A 124 1.83 -0.36 10.27
C ILE A 124 0.32 -0.12 10.13
N PRO A 125 -0.49 -1.11 9.76
CA PRO A 125 -1.93 -1.02 9.97
C PRO A 125 -2.11 -0.91 11.49
N CYS A 126 -2.63 0.21 11.98
CA CYS A 126 -3.14 0.23 13.33
C CYS A 126 -4.33 -0.74 13.32
N ASP A 127 -4.14 -1.90 13.92
CA ASP A 127 -5.26 -2.75 14.32
C ASP A 127 -6.09 -1.88 15.27
N GLU A 128 -7.21 -1.34 14.78
CA GLU A 128 -8.29 -0.84 15.63
C GLU A 128 -8.87 -2.07 16.32
N GLU A 129 -8.19 -2.54 17.37
CA GLU A 129 -8.81 -3.41 18.36
C GLU A 129 -9.90 -2.55 19.02
N ASP A 130 -11.16 -2.85 18.69
CA ASP A 130 -12.34 -2.29 19.33
C ASP A 130 -12.14 -2.32 20.86
N GLU A 131 -11.85 -1.16 21.45
CA GLU A 131 -11.91 -0.95 22.90
C GLU A 131 -13.38 -1.05 23.32
N GLU A 132 -13.85 -2.26 23.57
CA GLU A 132 -15.09 -2.51 24.32
C GLU A 132 -14.92 -1.86 25.70
N LEU A 133 -15.51 -0.67 25.81
CA LEU A 133 -15.57 0.20 26.98
C LEU A 133 -16.07 -0.60 28.19
N TYR A 134 -15.15 -0.94 29.10
CA TYR A 134 -15.49 -1.38 30.44
C TYR A 134 -16.26 -0.27 31.15
N ASN A 135 -17.59 -0.37 31.15
CA ASN A 135 -18.44 0.43 32.01
C ASN A 135 -18.46 -0.21 33.40
N ASP A 136 -17.62 0.32 34.29
CA ASP A 136 -17.75 0.16 35.73
C ASP A 136 -18.97 0.97 36.20
N VAL A 137 -19.97 0.30 36.79
CA VAL A 137 -20.91 0.97 37.70
C VAL A 137 -21.31 0.03 38.84
N ASP A 138 -20.80 0.42 40.01
CA ASP A 138 -21.01 -0.11 41.33
C ASP A 138 -22.41 0.27 41.87
N SER A 139 -23.13 -0.74 42.39
CA SER A 139 -23.99 -0.77 43.59
C SER A 139 -24.95 0.41 43.92
N SER A 140 -26.26 0.14 44.02
CA SER A 140 -27.06 0.28 45.27
C SER A 140 -28.60 0.14 45.08
N ASP A 141 -29.24 -0.44 46.10
CA ASP A 141 -30.66 -0.78 46.25
C ASP A 141 -31.65 0.42 46.31
N SER A 142 -32.93 0.20 45.94
CA SER A 142 -34.14 0.53 46.74
C SER A 142 -35.45 0.74 45.94
N VAL A 143 -36.50 0.05 46.40
CA VAL A 143 -37.94 -0.02 46.07
C VAL A 143 -38.78 1.29 46.08
N ASN A 144 -39.87 1.37 45.28
CA ASN A 144 -41.29 1.40 45.72
C ASN A 144 -42.37 1.62 44.59
N THR A 145 -43.15 0.58 44.28
CA THR A 145 -44.62 0.40 44.34
C THR A 145 -45.65 1.51 43.95
N THR A 146 -46.33 1.27 42.81
CA THR A 146 -47.80 1.15 42.53
C THR A 146 -48.81 2.28 42.83
N SER A 147 -49.61 2.68 41.81
CA SER A 147 -51.10 2.52 41.76
C SER A 147 -51.85 3.34 40.67
N TYR A 148 -52.22 2.64 39.58
CA TYR A 148 -53.52 2.50 38.87
C TYR A 148 -54.46 3.67 38.40
N ASN A 149 -55.15 3.34 37.28
CA ASN A 149 -56.45 3.77 36.70
C ASN A 149 -56.48 4.98 35.72
N MET A 150 -57.21 5.02 34.58
CA MET A 150 -58.06 4.08 33.82
C MET A 150 -58.51 4.74 32.46
N THR A 151 -58.40 4.00 31.33
CA THR A 151 -59.34 3.85 30.16
C THR A 151 -59.51 4.92 29.03
N MET A 152 -59.26 4.51 27.75
CA MET A 152 -60.25 4.22 26.66
C MET A 152 -59.55 3.81 25.34
N ASN A 153 -60.19 2.90 24.60
CA ASN A 153 -59.75 2.16 23.41
C ASN A 153 -59.63 2.98 22.10
N GLN A 154 -58.67 2.65 21.23
CA GLN A 154 -58.85 2.07 19.87
C GLN A 154 -57.55 2.09 19.05
N ASP A 155 -57.27 0.95 18.39
CA ASP A 155 -56.25 0.66 17.38
C ASP A 155 -54.79 0.35 17.84
N GLU A 156 -54.69 -0.78 18.55
CA GLU A 156 -53.73 -1.92 18.50
C GLU A 156 -52.34 -1.75 17.83
N THR A 157 -51.18 -2.06 18.42
CA THR A 157 -50.68 -2.18 19.80
C THR A 157 -49.14 -2.36 19.71
N ASN A 158 -48.39 -1.37 20.22
CA ASN A 158 -46.97 -1.48 20.62
C ASN A 158 -46.90 -2.22 21.95
N ILE A 159 -46.19 -3.35 22.05
CA ILE A 159 -45.86 -4.07 23.31
C ILE A 159 -44.57 -4.87 23.00
N GLU A 160 -43.34 -4.56 23.44
CA GLU A 160 -42.74 -4.47 24.79
C GLU A 160 -43.01 -5.67 25.71
N MET A 161 -42.00 -6.55 25.81
CA MET A 161 -41.62 -7.44 26.92
C MET A 161 -42.71 -8.26 27.64
N GLU A 162 -42.63 -9.58 27.49
CA GLU A 162 -43.18 -10.55 28.46
C GLU A 162 -42.03 -11.39 29.02
N GLU A 163 -41.79 -11.25 30.33
CA GLU A 163 -41.07 -12.20 31.17
C GLU A 163 -42.05 -13.27 31.64
N GLU A 164 -41.70 -14.56 31.48
CA GLU A 164 -42.34 -15.65 32.22
C GLU A 164 -41.35 -16.21 33.26
N ASP A 165 -41.74 -16.09 34.53
CA ASP A 165 -41.10 -16.64 35.71
C ASP A 165 -41.17 -18.19 35.75
N ILE A 166 -40.02 -18.85 35.91
CA ILE A 166 -39.93 -20.23 36.42
C ILE A 166 -39.18 -20.21 37.77
N TYR A 167 -39.94 -20.30 38.86
CA TYR A 167 -39.51 -20.73 40.21
C TYR A 167 -39.60 -22.27 40.31
N GLU A 168 -38.97 -23.09 41.17
CA GLU A 168 -38.14 -23.04 42.39
C GLU A 168 -37.52 -24.48 42.48
N VAL A 169 -36.41 -24.81 43.14
CA VAL A 169 -36.34 -25.33 44.54
C VAL A 169 -34.87 -25.73 44.84
N LEU A 170 -34.33 -25.26 45.96
CA LEU A 170 -33.10 -25.75 46.61
C LEU A 170 -33.42 -26.71 47.76
N PRO A 171 -32.65 -27.79 47.94
CA PRO A 171 -32.27 -28.27 49.26
C PRO A 171 -30.74 -28.16 49.37
N GLY A 172 -30.13 -27.43 50.30
CA GLY A 172 -30.40 -27.41 51.72
C GLY A 172 -29.17 -27.96 52.47
N LYS A 173 -28.42 -27.05 53.10
CA LYS A 173 -27.58 -27.24 54.31
C LYS A 173 -26.27 -28.06 54.22
N GLN A 174 -25.16 -27.31 54.29
CA GLN A 174 -23.99 -27.40 55.21
C GLN A 174 -24.09 -28.46 56.35
N PRO A 175 -22.99 -29.03 56.91
CA PRO A 175 -21.78 -28.28 57.29
C PRO A 175 -20.41 -28.99 57.24
N ASN A 176 -19.38 -28.17 57.03
CA ASN A 176 -18.19 -27.95 57.88
C ASN A 176 -17.49 -29.10 58.65
N LYS A 177 -16.14 -28.94 58.70
CA LYS A 177 -15.10 -29.62 59.50
C LYS A 177 -14.62 -30.96 58.92
N GLN A 178 -13.32 -31.20 58.81
CA GLN A 178 -12.25 -30.92 59.78
C GLN A 178 -10.88 -30.80 59.11
#